data_AF-A0A2E8D148-F1
#
_entry.id   AF-A0A2E8D148-F1
#
_cell.length_a   1.000
_cell.length_b   1.000
_cell.length_c   1.000
_cell.angle_alpha   90.00
_cell.angle_beta   90.00
_cell.angle_gamma   90.00
#
_symmetry.space_group_name_H-M   'P 1'
#
loop_
_entity.id
_entity.type
_entity.pdbx_description
1 polymer ?
#
loop_
_entity_poly.entity_id
_entity_poly.type
_entity_poly.pdbx_seq_one_letter_code
_entity_poly.pdbx_strand_id
1 'polypeptide(L)'
;MSSGQQTDSSKRHTEGLLVKEFCTQRKSKCDPCGNKYDDCVKNGPAVAAFKFPRAINKSGGIEVQDISQNAHHILCIAEVTKVISKDDDLRRVLANTKYCVNASVNMIALPLFSHTVHWYCTYDDSGDKQTIGSMVTTLTPPPFVNLPNHCFDHGRYNKEVETTLGKLKAYVKEAVHKFETNELASALDNISNGFRGKLVKRGLREGGTHTAWMAALNRRNDNWYKPFSLAKNPRERAFPRRSKRTMDRLVKALLNR
;
A
#
# COMPACT_ATOMS: atom_id res chain seq x y z
N MET A 1 5.22 -43.04 -0.81
CA MET A 1 4.89 -41.89 -1.68
C MET A 1 4.50 -40.74 -0.78
N SER A 2 5.46 -39.85 -0.48
CA SER A 2 5.30 -38.82 0.55
C SER A 2 4.94 -37.49 -0.07
N SER A 3 3.94 -36.86 0.54
CA SER A 3 3.35 -35.56 0.27
C SER A 3 4.37 -34.43 0.17
N GLY A 4 4.30 -33.65 -0.91
CA GLY A 4 4.96 -32.35 -1.02
C GLY A 4 3.92 -31.26 -1.26
N GLN A 5 3.30 -30.77 -0.17
CA GLN A 5 2.57 -29.50 -0.21
C GLN A 5 3.54 -28.39 -0.61
N GLN A 6 3.37 -27.85 -1.82
CA GLN A 6 3.99 -26.59 -2.20
C GLN A 6 3.37 -25.47 -1.35
N THR A 7 4.11 -24.99 -0.35
CA THR A 7 3.73 -23.79 0.38
C THR A 7 3.99 -22.56 -0.48
N ASP A 8 2.90 -22.17 -1.12
CA ASP A 8 2.56 -20.90 -1.76
C ASP A 8 3.18 -19.64 -1.12
N SER A 9 4.01 -18.93 -1.88
CA SER A 9 4.46 -17.56 -1.58
C SER A 9 3.71 -16.50 -2.39
N SER A 10 2.54 -16.81 -2.98
CA SER A 10 1.82 -15.94 -3.92
C SER A 10 0.56 -15.26 -3.38
N LYS A 11 0.37 -15.12 -2.07
CA LYS A 11 -0.72 -14.28 -1.50
C LYS A 11 -0.51 -12.77 -1.71
N ARG A 12 -0.09 -12.34 -2.90
CA ARG A 12 0.03 -10.94 -3.28
C ARG A 12 -1.17 -10.56 -4.15
N HIS A 13 -2.20 -10.13 -3.45
CA HIS A 13 -3.47 -9.58 -3.97
C HIS A 13 -4.42 -10.64 -4.56
N THR A 14 -5.66 -10.66 -4.08
CA THR A 14 -6.74 -11.48 -4.65
C THR A 14 -7.21 -10.90 -5.98
N GLU A 15 -7.53 -11.75 -6.95
CA GLU A 15 -8.02 -11.30 -8.27
C GLU A 15 -9.37 -10.57 -8.24
N GLY A 16 -10.16 -10.70 -7.16
CA GLY A 16 -11.47 -10.05 -7.03
C GLY A 16 -12.57 -10.68 -7.90
N LEU A 17 -13.75 -10.06 -7.94
CA LEU A 17 -14.93 -10.52 -8.68
C LEU A 17 -15.58 -9.38 -9.50
N LEU A 18 -16.21 -9.71 -10.63
CA LEU A 18 -17.08 -8.81 -11.39
C LEU A 18 -18.53 -9.25 -11.23
N VAL A 19 -19.42 -8.32 -10.84
CA VAL A 19 -20.88 -8.53 -10.77
C VAL A 19 -21.55 -7.47 -11.64
N LYS A 20 -21.89 -7.83 -12.88
CA LYS A 20 -22.34 -6.88 -13.92
C LYS A 20 -21.39 -5.67 -14.03
N GLU A 21 -21.83 -4.48 -13.66
CA GLU A 21 -21.02 -3.24 -13.70
C GLU A 21 -20.25 -2.96 -12.40
N PHE A 22 -20.44 -3.77 -11.36
CA PHE A 22 -19.68 -3.71 -10.11
C PHE A 22 -18.39 -4.50 -10.21
N CYS A 23 -17.26 -3.80 -10.37
CA CYS A 23 -15.96 -4.39 -10.64
C CYS A 23 -15.03 -4.31 -9.42
N THR A 24 -14.68 -5.46 -8.85
CA THR A 24 -13.57 -5.60 -7.88
C THR A 24 -12.35 -6.29 -8.46
N GLN A 25 -12.36 -6.61 -9.75
CA GLN A 25 -11.24 -7.32 -10.37
C GLN A 25 -10.01 -6.42 -10.48
N ARG A 26 -8.83 -6.96 -10.15
CA ARG A 26 -7.57 -6.27 -10.48
C ARG A 26 -7.34 -6.38 -11.99
N LYS A 27 -7.40 -5.27 -12.72
CA LYS A 27 -7.13 -5.24 -14.17
C LYS A 27 -6.20 -4.09 -14.54
N SER A 28 -5.30 -4.33 -15.48
CA SER A 28 -4.43 -3.29 -16.07
C SER A 28 -5.25 -2.22 -16.78
N LYS A 29 -6.33 -2.61 -17.47
CA LYS A 29 -7.35 -1.73 -18.03
C LYS A 29 -8.72 -2.39 -17.85
N CYS A 30 -9.66 -1.66 -17.27
CA CYS A 30 -11.03 -2.11 -17.11
C CYS A 30 -11.85 -1.77 -18.35
N ASP A 31 -12.73 -2.68 -18.74
CA ASP A 31 -13.70 -2.52 -19.83
C ASP A 31 -15.11 -2.62 -19.21
N PRO A 32 -16.06 -1.71 -19.48
CA PRO A 32 -15.98 -0.54 -20.38
C PRO A 32 -15.46 0.75 -19.75
N CYS A 33 -15.26 0.81 -18.43
CA CYS A 33 -14.98 2.07 -17.73
C CYS A 33 -13.58 2.67 -17.99
N GLY A 34 -12.68 1.96 -18.69
CA GLY A 34 -11.36 2.46 -19.08
C GLY A 34 -10.33 2.60 -17.95
N ASN A 35 -10.76 2.47 -16.68
CA ASN A 35 -9.92 2.66 -15.49
C ASN A 35 -8.72 1.72 -15.47
N LYS A 36 -7.55 2.24 -15.07
CA LYS A 36 -6.31 1.47 -14.94
C LYS A 36 -5.76 1.62 -13.53
N TYR A 37 -5.43 0.49 -12.91
CA TYR A 37 -4.99 0.50 -11.50
C TYR A 37 -3.64 1.22 -11.33
N ASP A 38 -2.79 1.24 -12.34
CA ASP A 38 -1.43 1.79 -12.29
C ASP A 38 -1.33 3.27 -12.69
N ASP A 39 -2.42 3.89 -13.16
CA ASP A 39 -2.41 5.29 -13.59
C ASP A 39 -2.10 6.26 -12.43
N CYS A 40 -2.43 5.90 -11.18
CA CYS A 40 -2.08 6.71 -10.02
C CYS A 40 -0.56 6.78 -9.77
N VAL A 41 0.20 5.78 -10.23
CA VAL A 41 1.66 5.76 -10.13
C VAL A 41 2.28 6.60 -11.24
N LYS A 42 1.72 6.56 -12.46
CA LYS A 42 2.21 7.33 -13.61
C LYS A 42 1.91 8.82 -13.49
N ASN A 43 0.74 9.16 -12.96
CA ASN A 43 0.23 10.53 -12.88
C ASN A 43 0.35 11.14 -11.47
N GLY A 44 0.94 10.42 -10.51
CA GLY A 44 1.16 10.92 -9.16
C GLY A 44 2.23 12.02 -9.12
N PRO A 45 2.18 12.93 -8.13
CA PRO A 45 3.12 14.05 -8.05
C PRO A 45 4.57 13.53 -7.98
N ALA A 46 5.39 13.85 -8.99
CA ALA A 46 6.85 13.68 -9.10
C ALA A 46 7.50 12.29 -8.81
N VAL A 47 6.80 11.27 -8.31
CA VAL A 47 7.44 10.02 -7.84
C VAL A 47 7.42 8.87 -8.86
N ALA A 48 6.74 9.00 -10.00
CA ALA A 48 6.76 8.01 -11.08
C ALA A 48 8.18 7.70 -11.60
N ALA A 49 9.12 8.63 -11.45
CA ALA A 49 10.49 8.53 -11.95
C ALA A 49 11.45 7.78 -11.02
N PHE A 50 11.13 7.62 -9.72
CA PHE A 50 12.07 7.04 -8.75
C PHE A 50 11.89 5.53 -8.68
N LYS A 51 12.72 4.84 -9.43
CA LYS A 51 12.85 3.39 -9.37
C LYS A 51 14.08 3.04 -8.54
N PHE A 52 14.00 1.92 -7.84
CA PHE A 52 15.14 1.40 -7.10
C PHE A 52 15.42 -0.03 -7.54
N PRO A 53 16.70 -0.41 -7.71
CA PRO A 53 17.06 -1.75 -8.14
C PRO A 53 16.65 -2.78 -7.08
N ARG A 54 15.91 -3.80 -7.50
CA ARG A 54 15.55 -5.00 -6.73
C ARG A 54 16.13 -6.23 -7.39
N ALA A 55 16.93 -6.99 -6.64
CA ALA A 55 17.21 -8.38 -6.94
C ALA A 55 15.93 -9.23 -6.85
N ILE A 56 15.59 -9.94 -7.92
CA ILE A 56 14.49 -10.90 -8.03
C ILE A 56 15.11 -12.26 -8.36
N ASN A 57 14.75 -13.28 -7.57
CA ASN A 57 15.12 -14.65 -7.90
C ASN A 57 14.23 -15.16 -9.05
N LYS A 58 14.84 -15.55 -10.17
CA LYS A 58 14.20 -16.31 -11.25
C LYS A 58 14.83 -17.69 -11.33
N SER A 59 14.18 -18.61 -12.05
CA SER A 59 14.55 -20.02 -12.20
C SER A 59 15.99 -20.27 -12.70
N GLY A 60 16.69 -19.23 -13.17
CA GLY A 60 18.07 -19.30 -13.67
C GLY A 60 19.05 -18.29 -13.05
N GLY A 61 18.70 -17.60 -11.95
CA GLY A 61 19.61 -16.66 -11.29
C GLY A 61 18.93 -15.45 -10.64
N ILE A 62 19.75 -14.46 -10.25
CA ILE A 62 19.30 -13.18 -9.70
C ILE A 62 19.24 -12.16 -10.85
N GLU A 63 18.05 -11.61 -11.10
CA GLU A 63 17.87 -10.48 -12.01
C GLU A 63 17.66 -9.20 -11.20
N VAL A 64 18.29 -8.09 -11.60
CA VAL A 64 18.03 -6.78 -10.99
C VAL A 64 16.98 -6.06 -11.82
N GLN A 65 15.83 -5.79 -11.22
CA GLN A 65 14.74 -5.02 -11.83
C GLN A 65 14.49 -3.73 -11.04
N ASP A 66 14.36 -2.63 -11.75
CA ASP A 66 13.96 -1.36 -11.20
C ASP A 66 12.49 -1.35 -10.78
N ILE A 67 12.23 -1.21 -9.48
CA ILE A 67 10.86 -1.18 -8.93
C ILE A 67 10.46 0.23 -8.55
N SER A 68 9.40 0.70 -9.21
CA SER A 68 8.69 1.94 -8.90
C SER A 68 7.85 1.81 -7.63
N GLN A 69 7.23 2.91 -7.18
CA GLN A 69 6.15 2.85 -6.19
C GLN A 69 5.04 1.89 -6.59
N ASN A 70 4.31 1.40 -5.60
CA ASN A 70 3.17 0.53 -5.81
C ASN A 70 1.87 1.32 -5.75
N ALA A 71 1.03 1.07 -6.76
CA ALA A 71 -0.38 1.44 -6.70
C ALA A 71 -1.04 0.68 -5.55
N HIS A 72 -1.64 1.43 -4.63
CA HIS A 72 -2.38 0.89 -3.50
C HIS A 72 -3.88 1.11 -3.70
N HIS A 73 -4.66 0.03 -3.63
CA HIS A 73 -6.11 0.12 -3.51
C HIS A 73 -6.47 0.54 -2.09
N ILE A 74 -7.01 1.76 -1.95
CA ILE A 74 -7.39 2.34 -0.66
C ILE A 74 -8.43 1.46 0.03
N LEU A 75 -9.52 1.13 -0.68
CA LEU A 75 -10.39 0.03 -0.34
C LEU A 75 -9.82 -1.23 -1.00
N CYS A 76 -9.15 -2.04 -0.19
CA CYS A 76 -8.46 -3.23 -0.65
C CYS A 76 -9.43 -4.19 -1.37
N ILE A 77 -9.03 -4.67 -2.56
CA ILE A 77 -9.82 -5.59 -3.38
C ILE A 77 -10.35 -6.77 -2.57
N ALA A 78 -9.49 -7.39 -1.76
CA ALA A 78 -9.85 -8.55 -0.94
C ALA A 78 -11.03 -8.24 0.00
N GLU A 79 -11.02 -7.06 0.63
CA GLU A 79 -12.04 -6.68 1.60
C GLU A 79 -13.34 -6.27 0.90
N VAL A 80 -13.28 -5.51 -0.21
CA VAL A 80 -14.48 -5.19 -1.01
C VAL A 80 -15.11 -6.47 -1.57
N THR A 81 -14.29 -7.39 -2.10
CA THR A 81 -14.77 -8.67 -2.62
C THR A 81 -15.42 -9.50 -1.52
N LYS A 82 -14.75 -9.64 -0.37
CA LYS A 82 -15.19 -10.46 0.76
C LYS A 82 -16.47 -9.90 1.40
N VAL A 83 -16.52 -8.60 1.66
CA VAL A 83 -17.59 -7.99 2.45
C VAL A 83 -18.80 -7.63 1.59
N ILE A 84 -18.56 -7.09 0.39
CA ILE A 84 -19.60 -6.52 -0.48
C ILE A 84 -19.93 -7.48 -1.64
N SER A 85 -18.98 -7.78 -2.52
CA SER A 85 -19.29 -8.47 -3.78
C SER A 85 -19.77 -9.92 -3.64
N LYS A 86 -19.31 -10.62 -2.60
CA LYS A 86 -19.68 -12.01 -2.32
C LYS A 86 -20.92 -12.14 -1.43
N ASP A 87 -21.58 -11.05 -1.09
CA ASP A 87 -22.83 -11.10 -0.33
C ASP A 87 -24.04 -11.24 -1.26
N ASP A 88 -24.75 -12.37 -1.16
CA ASP A 88 -25.86 -12.70 -2.04
C ASP A 88 -27.06 -11.76 -1.88
N ASP A 89 -27.29 -11.21 -0.68
CA ASP A 89 -28.40 -10.28 -0.43
C ASP A 89 -28.19 -8.95 -1.15
N LEU A 90 -26.92 -8.58 -1.39
CA LEU A 90 -26.58 -7.35 -2.12
C LEU A 90 -26.62 -7.52 -3.64
N ARG A 91 -26.82 -8.73 -4.18
CA ARG A 91 -26.68 -9.03 -5.61
C ARG A 91 -27.55 -8.13 -6.50
N ARG A 92 -28.77 -7.79 -6.06
CA ARG A 92 -29.67 -6.89 -6.81
C ARG A 92 -29.16 -5.44 -6.85
N VAL A 93 -28.60 -4.95 -5.76
CA VAL A 93 -28.00 -3.61 -5.69
C VAL A 93 -26.76 -3.56 -6.56
N LEU A 94 -25.84 -4.52 -6.38
CA LEU A 94 -24.59 -4.62 -7.15
C LEU A 94 -24.83 -4.69 -8.66
N ALA A 95 -25.86 -5.41 -9.09
CA ALA A 95 -26.24 -5.56 -10.48
C ALA A 95 -26.50 -4.23 -11.20
N ASN A 96 -26.84 -3.17 -10.48
CA ASN A 96 -27.16 -1.87 -11.06
C ASN A 96 -26.18 -0.77 -10.63
N THR A 97 -25.13 -1.11 -9.88
CA THR A 97 -24.13 -0.15 -9.39
C THR A 97 -22.92 -0.13 -10.32
N LYS A 98 -22.65 1.04 -10.90
CA LYS A 98 -21.42 1.32 -11.66
C LYS A 98 -20.30 1.71 -10.71
N TYR A 99 -19.58 0.72 -10.19
CA TYR A 99 -18.42 0.93 -9.32
C TYR A 99 -17.21 0.16 -9.84
N CYS A 100 -16.04 0.78 -9.77
CA CYS A 100 -14.80 0.14 -10.16
C CYS A 100 -13.72 0.34 -9.11
N VAL A 101 -13.21 -0.75 -8.54
CA VAL A 101 -12.13 -0.72 -7.54
C VAL A 101 -10.84 -0.09 -8.07
N ASN A 102 -10.63 -0.09 -9.40
CA ASN A 102 -9.45 0.50 -10.04
C ASN A 102 -9.63 1.98 -10.41
N ALA A 103 -10.78 2.59 -10.07
CA ALA A 103 -11.00 4.02 -10.30
C ALA A 103 -10.02 4.86 -9.48
N SER A 104 -9.60 6.01 -10.02
CA SER A 104 -8.57 6.88 -9.42
C SER A 104 -8.91 7.28 -7.97
N VAL A 105 -10.19 7.48 -7.66
CA VAL A 105 -10.70 7.76 -6.32
C VAL A 105 -10.31 6.70 -5.29
N ASN A 106 -10.17 5.43 -5.70
CA ASN A 106 -9.76 4.29 -4.89
C ASN A 106 -8.26 3.96 -4.98
N MET A 107 -7.46 4.76 -5.68
CA MET A 107 -6.04 4.49 -5.91
C MET A 107 -5.11 5.56 -5.32
N ILE A 108 -4.06 5.14 -4.63
CA ILE A 108 -2.98 6.02 -4.16
C ILE A 108 -1.62 5.38 -4.44
N ALA A 109 -0.65 6.15 -4.91
CA ALA A 109 0.72 5.67 -5.05
C ALA A 109 1.44 5.76 -3.71
N LEU A 110 1.99 4.64 -3.22
CA LEU A 110 2.71 4.59 -1.95
C LEU A 110 4.11 3.98 -2.13
N PRO A 111 5.13 4.52 -1.45
CA PRO A 111 6.48 3.95 -1.48
C PRO A 111 6.52 2.58 -0.80
N LEU A 112 7.38 1.68 -1.28
CA LEU A 112 7.77 0.49 -0.53
C LEU A 112 8.71 0.86 0.61
N PHE A 113 8.68 0.11 1.71
CA PHE A 113 9.63 0.36 2.81
C PHE A 113 11.10 0.19 2.36
N SER A 114 11.35 -0.68 1.39
CA SER A 114 12.67 -0.81 0.76
C SER A 114 13.13 0.47 0.07
N HIS A 115 12.22 1.30 -0.46
CA HIS A 115 12.56 2.60 -1.05
C HIS A 115 13.03 3.57 0.03
N THR A 116 12.32 3.65 1.16
CA THR A 116 12.73 4.42 2.33
C THR A 116 14.13 4.00 2.80
N VAL A 117 14.33 2.68 2.96
CA VAL A 117 15.62 2.13 3.39
C VAL A 117 16.72 2.47 2.39
N HIS A 118 16.49 2.27 1.10
CA HIS A 118 17.49 2.57 0.08
C HIS A 118 17.83 4.07 0.06
N TRP A 119 16.83 4.94 0.08
CA TRP A 119 17.05 6.39 0.09
C TRP A 119 17.94 6.85 1.26
N TYR A 120 17.69 6.33 2.46
CA TYR A 120 18.38 6.80 3.66
C TYR A 120 19.61 5.97 4.07
N CYS A 121 19.86 4.83 3.42
CA CYS A 121 20.94 3.92 3.82
C CYS A 121 21.91 3.53 2.71
N THR A 122 21.65 3.87 1.45
CA THR A 122 22.57 3.57 0.34
C THR A 122 23.58 4.70 0.23
N TYR A 123 24.85 4.33 0.11
CA TYR A 123 25.97 5.23 -0.09
C TYR A 123 26.02 5.65 -1.56
N ASP A 124 26.52 6.84 -1.87
CA ASP A 124 26.88 7.15 -3.25
C ASP A 124 28.17 6.40 -3.65
N ASP A 125 28.30 6.12 -4.95
CA ASP A 125 29.51 5.52 -5.53
C ASP A 125 30.69 6.52 -5.60
N SER A 126 30.47 7.79 -5.23
CA SER A 126 31.50 8.84 -5.16
C SER A 126 32.37 8.76 -3.89
N GLY A 127 32.01 7.91 -2.93
CA GLY A 127 32.70 7.91 -1.63
C GLY A 127 32.43 9.17 -0.81
N ASP A 128 31.44 9.97 -1.22
CA ASP A 128 31.03 11.15 -0.49
C ASP A 128 30.00 10.74 0.58
N LYS A 129 30.35 11.10 1.81
CA LYS A 129 29.76 10.56 3.02
C LYS A 129 28.30 11.01 3.18
N GLN A 130 27.35 10.08 3.15
CA GLN A 130 26.28 10.09 4.16
C GLN A 130 26.72 9.19 5.31
N THR A 131 27.56 9.74 6.20
CA THR A 131 28.16 9.03 7.34
C THR A 131 27.11 8.57 8.35
N ILE A 132 26.43 7.45 8.11
CA ILE A 132 25.82 6.74 9.24
C ILE A 132 26.98 6.36 10.19
N GLY A 133 26.83 6.62 11.49
CA GLY A 133 27.90 6.45 12.50
C GLY A 133 28.46 7.74 13.11
N SER A 134 28.39 8.90 12.45
CA SER A 134 28.68 10.21 13.05
C SER A 134 27.62 11.20 12.58
N MET A 135 26.79 11.70 13.51
CA MET A 135 25.67 12.64 13.32
C MET A 135 25.41 13.07 11.86
N VAL A 136 24.50 12.37 11.20
CA VAL A 136 24.02 12.76 9.87
C VAL A 136 23.03 13.91 10.05
N THR A 137 23.41 15.11 9.64
CA THR A 137 22.57 16.32 9.77
C THR A 137 21.98 16.82 8.45
N THR A 138 22.30 16.22 7.30
CA THR A 138 22.06 16.83 5.98
C THR A 138 21.33 15.96 4.95
N LEU A 139 20.59 14.92 5.36
CA LEU A 139 19.84 14.11 4.38
C LEU A 139 18.71 14.92 3.76
N THR A 140 18.64 14.95 2.43
CA THR A 140 17.49 15.53 1.72
C THR A 140 16.27 14.60 1.88
N PRO A 141 15.08 15.14 2.17
CA PRO A 141 13.85 14.35 2.17
C PRO A 141 13.58 13.71 0.79
N PRO A 142 13.06 12.47 0.75
CA PRO A 142 12.67 11.86 -0.51
C PRO A 142 11.46 12.58 -1.13
N PRO A 143 11.26 12.45 -2.44
CA PRO A 143 10.10 13.03 -3.14
C PRO A 143 8.76 12.40 -2.68
N PHE A 144 8.80 11.26 -2.01
CA PHE A 144 7.65 10.59 -1.38
C PHE A 144 7.53 10.84 0.13
N VAL A 145 8.17 11.89 0.63
CA VAL A 145 8.09 12.28 2.04
C VAL A 145 6.63 12.46 2.47
N ASN A 146 6.35 12.10 3.72
CA ASN A 146 5.06 12.22 4.39
C ASN A 146 3.96 11.32 3.80
N LEU A 147 4.36 10.22 3.17
CA LEU A 147 3.47 9.12 2.82
C LEU A 147 3.83 7.86 3.60
N PRO A 148 2.83 7.10 4.10
CA PRO A 148 3.09 5.80 4.68
C PRO A 148 3.59 4.81 3.61
N ASN A 149 4.24 3.74 4.03
CA ASN A 149 4.75 2.72 3.13
C ASN A 149 3.69 1.63 2.85
N HIS A 150 3.56 1.23 1.58
CA HIS A 150 2.55 0.30 1.08
C HIS A 150 2.42 -1.00 1.89
N CYS A 151 3.51 -1.55 2.42
CA CYS A 151 3.50 -2.84 3.12
C CYS A 151 3.51 -2.72 4.65
N PHE A 152 3.57 -1.50 5.20
CA PHE A 152 3.80 -1.29 6.62
C PHE A 152 2.46 -1.31 7.39
N ASP A 153 2.26 -2.36 8.18
CA ASP A 153 1.02 -2.67 8.90
C ASP A 153 -0.24 -2.82 8.01
N HIS A 154 -0.06 -3.21 6.75
CA HIS A 154 -1.14 -3.42 5.78
C HIS A 154 -2.27 -4.33 6.31
N GLY A 155 -1.95 -5.42 7.01
CA GLY A 155 -2.98 -6.30 7.59
C GLY A 155 -3.86 -5.62 8.66
N ARG A 156 -3.34 -4.63 9.40
CA ARG A 156 -4.14 -3.85 10.36
C ARG A 156 -5.00 -2.83 9.64
N TYR A 157 -4.46 -2.22 8.59
CA TYR A 157 -5.20 -1.33 7.70
C TYR A 157 -6.38 -2.06 7.05
N ASN A 158 -6.18 -3.26 6.54
CA ASN A 158 -7.24 -4.11 5.98
C ASN A 158 -8.41 -4.30 6.97
N LYS A 159 -8.12 -4.57 8.25
CA LYS A 159 -9.16 -4.73 9.28
C LYS A 159 -9.99 -3.45 9.49
N GLU A 160 -9.38 -2.27 9.38
CA GLU A 160 -10.10 -1.00 9.45
C GLU A 160 -11.03 -0.81 8.25
N VAL A 161 -10.55 -1.16 7.05
CA VAL A 161 -11.34 -1.13 5.82
C VAL A 161 -12.49 -2.11 5.92
N GLU A 162 -12.22 -3.37 6.26
CA GLU A 162 -13.21 -4.43 6.47
C GLU A 162 -14.31 -4.00 7.46
N THR A 163 -13.92 -3.45 8.63
CA THR A 163 -14.87 -2.96 9.63
C THR A 163 -15.75 -1.84 9.06
N THR A 164 -15.18 -0.94 8.27
CA THR A 164 -15.92 0.18 7.69
C THR A 164 -16.89 -0.29 6.61
N LEU A 165 -16.45 -1.21 5.75
CA LEU A 165 -17.28 -1.84 4.73
C LEU A 165 -18.40 -2.69 5.35
N GLY A 166 -18.15 -3.34 6.49
CA GLY A 166 -19.17 -4.08 7.22
C GLY A 166 -20.31 -3.20 7.72
N LYS A 167 -20.01 -1.95 8.14
CA LYS A 167 -21.04 -0.96 8.50
C LYS A 167 -21.84 -0.51 7.29
N LEU A 168 -21.18 -0.23 6.16
CA LEU A 168 -21.87 0.09 4.91
C LEU A 168 -22.80 -1.05 4.48
N LYS A 169 -22.30 -2.30 4.52
CA LYS A 169 -23.09 -3.49 4.22
C LYS A 169 -24.36 -3.58 5.07
N ALA A 170 -24.24 -3.41 6.39
CA ALA A 170 -25.39 -3.45 7.29
C ALA A 170 -26.43 -2.38 6.93
N TYR A 171 -25.97 -1.15 6.71
CA TYR A 171 -26.82 -0.03 6.28
C TYR A 171 -27.55 -0.31 4.96
N VAL A 172 -26.85 -0.83 3.95
CA VAL A 172 -27.45 -1.18 2.65
C VAL A 172 -28.51 -2.27 2.81
N LYS A 173 -28.28 -3.28 3.67
CA LYS A 173 -29.27 -4.34 3.91
C LYS A 173 -30.54 -3.81 4.59
N GLU A 174 -30.40 -2.93 5.57
CA GLU A 174 -31.54 -2.30 6.25
C GLU A 174 -32.35 -1.39 5.31
N ALA A 175 -31.68 -0.75 4.36
CA ALA A 175 -32.28 0.18 3.41
C ALA A 175 -32.50 -0.41 2.01
N VAL A 176 -32.47 -1.74 1.84
CA VAL A 176 -32.41 -2.39 0.50
C VAL A 176 -33.61 -2.07 -0.41
N HIS A 177 -34.77 -1.73 0.17
CA HIS A 177 -35.98 -1.32 -0.56
C HIS A 177 -36.01 0.17 -0.93
N LYS A 178 -35.03 0.94 -0.47
CA LYS A 178 -34.91 2.40 -0.69
C LYS A 178 -33.57 2.79 -1.33
N PHE A 179 -32.63 1.86 -1.42
CA PHE A 179 -31.29 2.15 -1.93
C PHE A 179 -31.33 2.39 -3.43
N GLU A 180 -31.08 3.63 -3.83
CA GLU A 180 -30.81 3.93 -5.22
C GLU A 180 -29.42 3.41 -5.61
N THR A 181 -29.30 2.95 -6.83
CA THR A 181 -28.15 2.17 -7.32
C THR A 181 -26.86 2.99 -7.37
N ASN A 182 -26.98 4.32 -7.47
CA ASN A 182 -25.89 5.30 -7.41
C ASN A 182 -25.38 5.57 -5.98
N GLU A 183 -26.17 5.28 -4.95
CA GLU A 183 -25.82 5.55 -3.56
C GLU A 183 -24.70 4.63 -3.07
N LEU A 184 -24.68 3.36 -3.51
CA LEU A 184 -23.63 2.41 -3.12
C LEU A 184 -22.27 2.79 -3.69
N ALA A 185 -22.19 3.15 -4.98
CA ALA A 185 -20.95 3.62 -5.60
C ALA A 185 -20.43 4.88 -4.89
N SER A 186 -21.31 5.86 -4.68
CA SER A 186 -20.98 7.11 -3.99
C SER A 186 -20.52 6.87 -2.55
N ALA A 187 -21.15 5.95 -1.83
CA ALA A 187 -20.74 5.59 -0.47
C ALA A 187 -19.34 4.94 -0.44
N LEU A 188 -19.05 4.03 -1.37
CA LEU A 188 -17.71 3.42 -1.49
C LEU A 188 -16.65 4.48 -1.81
N ASP A 189 -16.93 5.39 -2.73
CA ASP A 189 -16.02 6.48 -3.09
C ASP A 189 -15.80 7.45 -1.91
N ASN A 190 -16.84 7.76 -1.16
CA ASN A 190 -16.75 8.57 0.06
C ASN A 190 -15.90 7.89 1.14
N ILE A 191 -16.07 6.58 1.35
CA ILE A 191 -15.23 5.81 2.28
C ILE A 191 -13.78 5.82 1.80
N SER A 192 -13.54 5.61 0.50
CA SER A 192 -12.20 5.69 -0.09
C SER A 192 -11.55 7.05 0.16
N ASN A 193 -12.25 8.15 -0.14
CA ASN A 193 -11.76 9.51 0.11
C ASN A 193 -11.45 9.74 1.60
N GLY A 194 -12.30 9.24 2.50
CA GLY A 194 -12.05 9.28 3.93
C GLY A 194 -10.78 8.54 4.34
N PHE A 195 -10.53 7.35 3.78
CA PHE A 195 -9.29 6.61 4.01
C PHE A 195 -8.06 7.25 3.36
N ARG A 196 -8.18 7.85 2.18
CA ARG A 196 -7.12 8.67 1.57
C ARG A 196 -6.67 9.78 2.51
N GLY A 197 -7.62 10.55 3.04
CA GLY A 197 -7.36 11.60 4.01
C GLY A 197 -6.69 11.07 5.28
N LYS A 198 -7.09 9.89 5.76
CA LYS A 198 -6.40 9.21 6.87
C LYS A 198 -4.95 8.88 6.50
N LEU A 199 -4.68 8.29 5.34
CA LEU A 199 -3.32 7.91 4.92
C LEU A 199 -2.38 9.12 4.83
N VAL A 200 -2.82 10.23 4.24
CA VAL A 200 -2.04 11.48 4.19
C VAL A 200 -1.72 11.99 5.61
N LYS A 201 -2.73 12.04 6.50
CA LYS A 201 -2.51 12.42 7.91
C LYS A 201 -1.57 11.47 8.64
N ARG A 202 -1.60 10.17 8.31
CA ARG A 202 -0.73 9.16 8.92
C ARG A 202 0.72 9.38 8.54
N GLY A 203 1.01 9.71 7.28
CA GLY A 203 2.36 10.03 6.83
C GLY A 203 3.00 11.25 7.50
N LEU A 204 2.18 12.13 8.09
CA LEU A 204 2.59 13.33 8.84
C LEU A 204 2.82 13.11 10.35
N ARG A 205 2.56 11.90 10.87
CA ARG A 205 2.81 11.58 12.29
C ARG A 205 4.27 11.83 12.66
N GLU A 206 4.52 12.20 13.90
CA GLU A 206 5.90 12.43 14.39
C GLU A 206 6.66 13.48 13.56
N GLY A 207 5.95 14.49 13.04
CA GLY A 207 6.52 15.53 12.18
C GLY A 207 6.84 15.06 10.75
N GLY A 208 6.42 13.85 10.37
CA GLY A 208 6.59 13.31 9.03
C GLY A 208 7.63 12.20 8.92
N THR A 209 7.57 11.46 7.81
CA THR A 209 8.49 10.31 7.56
C THR A 209 9.98 10.68 7.64
N HIS A 210 10.37 11.85 7.11
CA HIS A 210 11.77 12.29 7.12
C HIS A 210 12.22 12.66 8.54
N THR A 211 11.45 13.52 9.20
CA THR A 211 11.70 13.96 10.59
C THR A 211 11.82 12.75 11.53
N ALA A 212 10.88 11.81 11.44
CA ALA A 212 10.88 10.60 12.25
C ALA A 212 12.11 9.73 11.99
N TRP A 213 12.53 9.56 10.74
CA TRP A 213 13.73 8.82 10.38
C TRP A 213 15.00 9.48 10.94
N MET A 214 15.16 10.79 10.76
CA MET A 214 16.33 11.55 11.25
C MET A 214 16.40 11.55 12.77
N ALA A 215 15.27 11.66 13.46
CA ALA A 215 15.22 11.57 14.92
C ALA A 215 15.63 10.17 15.40
N ALA A 216 15.19 9.12 14.71
CA ALA A 216 15.55 7.74 15.04
C ALA A 216 17.03 7.42 14.81
N LEU A 217 17.61 7.92 13.71
CA LEU A 217 19.04 7.85 13.44
C LEU A 217 19.87 8.46 14.58
N ASN A 218 19.39 9.58 15.13
CA ASN A 218 20.02 10.28 16.25
C ASN A 218 19.62 9.74 17.63
N ARG A 219 18.90 8.61 17.70
CA ARG A 219 18.41 7.97 18.95
C ARG A 219 17.49 8.87 19.78
N ARG A 220 16.72 9.74 19.14
CA ARG A 220 15.82 10.71 19.78
C ARG A 220 14.34 10.36 19.67
N ASN A 221 14.00 9.27 18.98
CA ASN A 221 12.59 8.91 18.78
C ASN A 221 12.37 7.39 18.68
N ASP A 222 11.75 6.82 19.70
CA ASP A 222 11.33 5.41 19.72
C ASP A 222 10.07 5.16 18.85
N ASN A 223 9.34 6.22 18.52
CA ASN A 223 8.12 6.20 17.71
C ASN A 223 8.36 6.38 16.20
N TRP A 224 9.60 6.23 15.73
CA TRP A 224 10.00 6.51 14.34
C TRP A 224 9.14 5.82 13.27
N TYR A 225 8.57 4.66 13.60
CA TYR A 225 7.81 3.80 12.71
C TYR A 225 6.39 4.33 12.42
N LYS A 226 5.86 5.23 13.25
CA LYS A 226 4.46 5.68 13.15
C LYS A 226 4.07 6.32 11.82
N PRO A 227 4.85 7.25 11.22
CA PRO A 227 4.50 7.84 9.92
C PRO A 227 4.60 6.88 8.76
N PHE A 228 5.37 5.80 8.87
CA PHE A 228 5.50 4.80 7.82
C PHE A 228 4.32 3.83 7.78
N SER A 229 3.56 3.70 8.86
CA SER A 229 2.47 2.74 8.98
C SER A 229 1.18 3.20 8.31
N LEU A 230 0.55 2.29 7.58
CA LEU A 230 -0.81 2.50 7.04
C LEU A 230 -1.87 2.51 8.13
N ALA A 231 -1.63 1.92 9.31
CA ALA A 231 -2.66 1.63 10.29
C ALA A 231 -2.97 2.83 11.22
N LYS A 232 -4.19 2.89 11.75
CA LYS A 232 -4.59 3.80 12.84
C LYS A 232 -3.67 3.60 14.05
N ASN A 233 -3.48 2.35 14.45
CA ASN A 233 -2.66 1.96 15.60
C ASN A 233 -1.44 1.19 15.08
N PRO A 234 -0.31 1.89 14.81
CA PRO A 234 0.88 1.29 14.24
C PRO A 234 1.56 0.33 15.22
N ARG A 235 2.19 -0.73 14.71
CA ARG A 235 2.96 -1.66 15.53
C ARG A 235 4.39 -1.14 15.69
N GLU A 236 4.88 -1.13 16.93
CA GLU A 236 6.26 -0.80 17.23
C GLU A 236 7.24 -1.67 16.46
N ARG A 237 8.32 -1.03 15.99
CA ARG A 237 9.39 -1.68 15.26
C ARG A 237 10.75 -1.19 15.72
N ALA A 238 11.68 -2.12 15.82
CA ALA A 238 13.08 -1.78 15.98
C ALA A 238 13.54 -0.96 14.76
N PHE A 239 14.22 0.16 15.04
CA PHE A 239 14.88 0.94 13.99
C PHE A 239 15.94 0.05 13.30
N PRO A 240 16.03 0.05 11.95
CA PRO A 240 17.06 -0.69 11.25
C PRO A 240 18.46 -0.14 11.60
N ARG A 241 19.12 -0.71 12.61
CA ARG A 241 20.49 -0.37 13.03
C ARG A 241 21.50 -1.24 12.24
N ARG A 242 22.57 -0.64 11.72
CA ARG A 242 23.61 -1.22 10.83
C ARG A 242 24.19 -2.56 11.32
N SER A 243 24.46 -3.54 10.44
CA SER A 243 25.66 -3.61 9.57
C SER A 243 25.36 -3.61 8.05
N LYS A 244 26.36 -3.38 7.18
CA LYS A 244 26.27 -3.54 5.71
C LYS A 244 25.65 -4.89 5.33
N ARG A 245 26.10 -5.96 5.99
CA ARG A 245 25.59 -7.33 5.84
C ARG A 245 24.13 -7.49 6.29
N THR A 246 23.70 -6.71 7.29
CA THR A 246 22.32 -6.69 7.79
C THR A 246 21.40 -5.92 6.85
N MET A 247 21.88 -4.82 6.25
CA MET A 247 21.15 -4.06 5.23
C MET A 247 21.03 -4.87 3.95
N ASP A 248 22.09 -5.53 3.50
CA ASP A 248 22.05 -6.46 2.37
C ASP A 248 21.09 -7.63 2.64
N ARG A 249 21.00 -8.11 3.88
CA ARG A 249 20.02 -9.14 4.30
C ARG A 249 18.60 -8.60 4.41
N LEU A 250 18.38 -7.38 4.90
CA LEU A 250 17.07 -6.73 5.01
C LEU A 250 16.52 -6.41 3.63
N VAL A 251 17.37 -5.86 2.77
CA VAL A 251 17.09 -5.66 1.35
C VAL A 251 16.79 -7.03 0.74
N LYS A 252 17.68 -8.02 0.79
CA LYS A 252 17.39 -9.38 0.25
C LYS A 252 16.11 -10.02 0.83
N ALA A 253 15.81 -9.88 2.12
CA ALA A 253 14.63 -10.46 2.75
C ALA A 253 13.32 -9.74 2.36
N LEU A 254 13.36 -8.42 2.18
CA LEU A 254 12.22 -7.63 1.69
C LEU A 254 12.03 -7.78 0.17
N LEU A 255 13.10 -8.12 -0.55
CA LEU A 255 13.09 -8.39 -1.99
C LEU A 255 12.73 -9.86 -2.34
N ASN A 256 12.71 -10.78 -1.37
CA ASN A 256 12.41 -12.22 -1.57
C ASN A 256 11.07 -12.69 -0.96
N ARG A 257 10.27 -11.80 -0.39
CA ARG A 257 8.83 -12.05 -0.16
C ARG A 257 8.03 -11.45 -1.28
#